data_AF-A0A9E3LKK3-F1
#
_entry.id   AF-A0A9E3LKK3-F1
#
_cell.length_a   1.000
_cell.length_b   1.000
_cell.length_c   1.000
_cell.angle_alpha   90.00
_cell.angle_beta   90.00
_cell.angle_gamma   90.00
#
_symmetry.space_group_name_H-M   'P 1'
#
loop_
_entity.id
_entity.type
_entity.pdbx_description
1 polymer ?
#
loop_
_entity_poly.entity_id
_entity_poly.type
_entity_poly.pdbx_seq_one_letter_code
_entity_poly.pdbx_strand_id
1 'polypeptide(L)'
;MAVLSSAVATVVSAVFAYRLLRRYAERGRTPATLCWGLSLTMFSLASLMLLAGVVLGWASWSFRSFYLLGAVLNVPWLALGSIAVNARRRPVNLVTGAVALVVAVLSVRPALGDEPGLWWPSVLLAGALGVALVTTRGAVLTRVAATIVVGFSVIATVLVAGAAFQVPLATSGLPEGRDLFPLLVRGTAVAGNAVGATLVVVSALASSAHIVWRRPAADEAEVFRTIGRERSYADALSRWVFSGRRGARGVGNVVRGNLLIAGGVGIAAAGGLLSFLGDTTGHAVALAIGVVVMYVGFDRTTQPAVDARVASAGARRTAARSTPTT
;
A
#
# COMPACT_ATOMS: atom_id res chain seq x y z
N MET A 1 -24.03 10.25 2.67
CA MET A 1 -22.92 9.60 1.91
C MET A 1 -21.72 9.27 2.78
N ALA A 2 -21.15 10.24 3.52
CA ALA A 2 -19.99 10.02 4.40
C ALA A 2 -20.17 8.85 5.40
N VAL A 3 -21.35 8.74 6.05
CA VAL A 3 -21.69 7.62 6.96
C VAL A 3 -21.54 6.26 6.27
N LEU A 4 -22.14 6.10 5.09
CA LEU A 4 -22.11 4.85 4.34
C LEU A 4 -20.69 4.50 3.90
N SER A 5 -19.95 5.46 3.33
CA SER A 5 -18.58 5.23 2.89
C SER A 5 -17.65 4.85 4.04
N SER A 6 -17.76 5.51 5.20
CA SER A 6 -16.96 5.17 6.38
C SER A 6 -17.30 3.80 6.95
N ALA A 7 -18.59 3.42 6.94
CA ALA A 7 -19.02 2.08 7.33
C ALA A 7 -18.44 1.01 6.37
N VAL A 8 -18.52 1.23 5.06
CA VAL A 8 -17.93 0.34 4.05
C VAL A 8 -16.41 0.22 4.26
N ALA A 9 -15.71 1.35 4.39
CA ALA A 9 -14.27 1.38 4.63
C ALA A 9 -13.90 0.57 5.88
N THR A 10 -14.64 0.76 6.98
CA THR A 10 -14.46 0.03 8.25
C THR A 10 -14.60 -1.47 8.08
N VAL A 11 -15.72 -1.92 7.50
CA VAL A 11 -16.03 -3.35 7.36
C VAL A 11 -15.07 -4.03 6.39
N VAL A 12 -14.83 -3.43 5.22
CA VAL A 12 -13.95 -4.02 4.20
C VAL A 12 -12.52 -4.13 4.72
N SER A 13 -12.00 -3.08 5.36
CA SER A 13 -10.67 -3.12 5.96
C SER A 13 -10.57 -4.10 7.12
N ALA A 14 -11.60 -4.23 7.96
CA ALA A 14 -11.63 -5.23 9.04
C ALA A 14 -11.56 -6.67 8.48
N VAL A 15 -12.37 -6.98 7.46
CA VAL A 15 -12.36 -8.29 6.80
C VAL A 15 -11.00 -8.54 6.15
N PHE A 16 -10.44 -7.53 5.49
CA PHE A 16 -9.13 -7.63 4.86
C PHE A 16 -8.01 -7.86 5.90
N ALA A 17 -7.99 -7.08 6.98
CA ALA A 17 -7.06 -7.25 8.10
C ALA A 17 -7.16 -8.66 8.71
N TYR A 18 -8.39 -9.12 8.99
CA TYR A 18 -8.64 -10.46 9.53
C TYR A 18 -8.06 -11.55 8.62
N ARG A 19 -8.33 -11.50 7.30
CA ARG A 19 -7.79 -12.48 6.35
C ARG A 19 -6.27 -12.49 6.32
N LEU A 20 -5.63 -11.32 6.40
CA LEU A 20 -4.17 -11.20 6.43
C LEU A 20 -3.56 -11.75 7.73
N LEU A 21 -4.14 -11.39 8.88
CA LEU A 21 -3.66 -11.83 10.20
C LEU A 21 -3.90 -13.31 10.44
N ARG A 22 -5.05 -13.84 9.98
CA ARG A 22 -5.33 -15.28 9.97
C ARG A 22 -4.32 -16.01 9.09
N ARG A 23 -4.03 -15.50 7.89
CA ARG A 23 -2.99 -16.07 7.02
C ARG A 23 -1.60 -16.05 7.68
N TYR A 24 -1.28 -14.98 8.41
CA TYR A 24 -0.03 -14.89 9.17
C TYR A 24 0.05 -15.98 10.26
N ALA A 25 -1.04 -16.24 10.95
CA ALA A 25 -1.13 -17.30 11.96
C ALA A 25 -1.04 -18.71 11.35
N GLU A 26 -1.73 -18.95 10.22
CA GLU A 26 -1.88 -20.29 9.64
C GLU A 26 -0.76 -20.73 8.69
N ARG A 27 -0.22 -19.82 7.86
CA ARG A 27 0.60 -20.18 6.67
C ARG A 27 2.03 -19.65 6.68
N GLY A 28 2.49 -19.11 7.81
CA GLY A 28 3.86 -18.67 7.99
C GLY A 28 3.93 -17.20 8.38
N ARG A 29 4.62 -16.97 9.50
CA ARG A 29 4.77 -15.68 10.18
C ARG A 29 5.68 -14.70 9.42
N THR A 30 5.33 -14.37 8.18
CA THR A 30 6.15 -13.43 7.39
C THR A 30 6.00 -12.01 7.96
N PRO A 31 7.09 -11.24 8.08
CA PRO A 31 7.01 -9.86 8.54
C PRO A 31 6.06 -9.00 7.69
N ALA A 32 6.02 -9.24 6.37
CA ALA A 32 5.17 -8.50 5.44
C ALA A 32 3.68 -8.65 5.77
N THR A 33 3.19 -9.88 5.96
CA THR A 33 1.77 -10.13 6.25
C THR A 33 1.35 -9.57 7.60
N LEU A 34 2.22 -9.57 8.61
CA LEU A 34 1.94 -8.92 9.89
C LEU A 34 1.81 -7.41 9.74
N CYS A 35 2.79 -6.77 9.09
CA CYS A 35 2.79 -5.31 8.93
C CYS A 35 1.57 -4.82 8.14
N TRP A 36 1.22 -5.50 7.05
CA TRP A 36 0.00 -5.21 6.29
C TRP A 36 -1.27 -5.44 7.10
N GLY A 37 -1.33 -6.52 7.89
CA GLY A 37 -2.46 -6.79 8.78
C GLY A 37 -2.63 -5.71 9.84
N LEU A 38 -1.54 -5.31 10.51
CA LEU A 38 -1.55 -4.23 11.51
C LEU A 38 -1.98 -2.89 10.91
N SER A 39 -1.45 -2.53 9.75
CA SER A 39 -1.86 -1.33 9.02
C SER A 39 -3.37 -1.35 8.72
N LEU A 40 -3.90 -2.44 8.17
CA LEU A 40 -5.34 -2.50 7.86
C LEU A 40 -6.22 -2.51 9.12
N THR A 41 -5.74 -3.04 10.24
CA THR A 41 -6.40 -2.88 11.54
C THR A 41 -6.42 -1.41 11.96
N MET A 42 -5.31 -0.68 11.83
CA MET A 42 -5.26 0.76 12.11
C MET A 42 -6.23 1.53 11.20
N PHE A 43 -6.28 1.20 9.91
CA PHE A 43 -7.21 1.82 8.97
C PHE A 43 -8.67 1.53 9.30
N SER A 44 -9.00 0.31 9.72
CA SER A 44 -10.33 -0.07 10.16
C SER A 44 -10.75 0.70 11.42
N LEU A 45 -9.87 0.77 12.42
CA LEU A 45 -10.10 1.53 13.64
C LEU A 45 -10.24 3.03 13.33
N ALA A 46 -9.41 3.60 12.46
CA ALA A 46 -9.54 4.98 12.03
C ALA A 46 -10.88 5.23 11.32
N SER A 47 -11.27 4.35 10.39
CA SER A 47 -12.55 4.45 9.68
C SER A 47 -13.75 4.32 10.63
N LEU A 48 -13.62 3.52 11.69
CA LEU A 48 -14.62 3.41 12.75
C LEU A 48 -14.70 4.70 13.57
N MET A 49 -13.56 5.31 13.92
CA MET A 49 -13.52 6.60 14.60
C MET A 49 -14.12 7.71 13.73
N LEU A 50 -13.90 7.67 12.42
CA LEU A 50 -14.52 8.58 11.45
C LEU A 50 -16.04 8.40 11.43
N LEU A 51 -16.51 7.16 11.35
CA LEU A 51 -17.95 6.86 11.41
C LEU A 51 -18.56 7.36 12.73
N ALA A 52 -17.93 7.06 13.86
CA ALA A 52 -18.36 7.49 15.17
C ALA A 52 -18.37 9.03 15.28
N GLY A 53 -17.33 9.70 14.80
CA GLY A 53 -17.24 11.17 14.82
C GLY A 53 -18.33 11.84 13.99
N VAL A 54 -18.67 11.27 12.83
CA VAL A 54 -19.74 11.80 11.96
C VAL A 54 -21.13 11.56 12.54
N VAL A 55 -21.35 10.45 13.27
CA VAL A 55 -22.67 10.07 13.80
C VAL A 55 -22.92 10.61 15.21
N LEU A 56 -21.92 10.56 16.08
CA LEU A 56 -22.01 10.87 17.51
C LEU A 56 -21.39 12.22 17.87
N GLY A 57 -20.72 12.88 16.91
CA GLY A 57 -19.90 14.06 17.15
C GLY A 57 -18.47 13.72 17.56
N TRP A 58 -17.60 14.72 17.48
CA TRP A 58 -16.16 14.54 17.73
C TRP A 58 -15.80 14.79 19.19
N ALA A 59 -14.99 13.89 19.75
CA ALA A 59 -14.31 14.07 21.02
C ALA A 59 -12.80 14.16 20.79
N SER A 60 -12.08 14.76 21.74
CA SER A 60 -10.62 14.91 21.65
C SER A 60 -9.91 13.58 21.39
N TRP A 61 -10.29 12.54 22.13
CA TRP A 61 -9.69 11.21 21.99
C TRP A 61 -10.04 10.54 20.66
N SER A 62 -11.29 10.64 20.20
CA SER A 62 -11.72 9.99 18.96
C SER A 62 -11.09 10.64 17.73
N PHE A 63 -10.96 11.97 17.72
CA PHE A 63 -10.23 12.69 16.68
C PHE A 63 -8.72 12.36 16.69
N ARG A 64 -8.08 12.34 17.86
CA ARG A 64 -6.67 11.96 17.98
C ARG A 64 -6.42 10.53 17.49
N SER A 65 -7.30 9.59 17.84
CA SER A 65 -7.20 8.21 17.35
C SER A 65 -7.42 8.12 15.85
N PHE A 66 -8.43 8.80 15.30
CA PHE A 66 -8.64 8.88 13.85
C PHE A 66 -7.41 9.42 13.12
N TYR A 67 -6.88 10.56 13.59
CA TYR A 67 -5.73 11.21 13.01
C TYR A 67 -4.45 10.36 13.12
N LEU A 68 -4.14 9.86 14.32
CA LEU A 68 -2.94 9.05 14.55
C LEU A 68 -2.97 7.76 13.74
N LEU A 69 -4.06 6.99 13.84
CA LEU A 69 -4.15 5.70 13.20
C LEU A 69 -4.28 5.84 11.68
N GLY A 70 -5.15 6.73 11.20
CA GLY A 70 -5.43 6.86 9.77
C GLY A 70 -4.36 7.66 9.02
N ALA A 71 -4.03 8.85 9.51
CA ALA A 71 -3.21 9.82 8.78
C ALA A 71 -1.72 9.76 9.12
N VAL A 72 -1.32 9.19 10.26
CA VAL A 72 0.09 9.19 10.67
C VAL A 72 0.73 7.81 10.58
N LEU A 73 0.13 6.80 11.23
CA LEU A 73 0.78 5.50 11.42
C LEU A 73 0.46 4.47 10.33
N ASN A 74 -0.77 4.45 9.82
CA ASN A 74 -1.23 3.38 8.93
C ASN A 74 -0.32 3.17 7.71
N VAL A 75 -0.06 4.24 6.95
CA VAL A 75 0.68 4.11 5.68
C VAL A 75 2.16 3.73 5.88
N PRO A 76 2.89 4.25 6.89
CA PRO A 76 4.22 3.72 7.24
C PRO A 76 4.26 2.22 7.51
N TRP A 77 3.28 1.67 8.24
CA TRP A 77 3.20 0.23 8.49
C TRP A 77 2.85 -0.56 7.22
N LEU A 78 2.01 -0.01 6.34
CA LEU A 78 1.73 -0.58 5.02
C LEU A 78 3.00 -0.65 4.15
N ALA A 79 3.78 0.44 4.15
CA ALA A 79 5.04 0.55 3.44
C ALA A 79 6.09 -0.43 3.96
N LEU A 80 6.18 -0.63 5.28
CA LEU A 80 7.07 -1.61 5.90
C LEU A 80 6.83 -3.03 5.37
N GLY A 81 5.57 -3.42 5.21
CA GLY A 81 5.25 -4.72 4.61
C GLY A 81 5.68 -4.83 3.14
N SER A 82 5.59 -3.73 2.40
CA SER A 82 6.04 -3.64 0.99
C SER A 82 7.56 -3.72 0.85
N ILE A 83 8.29 -3.14 1.79
CA ILE A 83 9.76 -3.30 1.91
C ILE A 83 10.10 -4.76 2.24
N ALA A 84 9.40 -5.34 3.22
CA ALA A 84 9.65 -6.71 3.67
C ALA A 84 9.48 -7.75 2.55
N VAL A 85 8.45 -7.62 1.69
CA VAL A 85 8.24 -8.57 0.58
C VAL A 85 9.29 -8.43 -0.53
N ASN A 86 9.81 -7.22 -0.73
CA ASN A 86 10.83 -6.93 -1.74
C ASN A 86 12.27 -6.94 -1.20
N ALA A 87 12.48 -7.30 0.07
CA ALA A 87 13.77 -7.17 0.74
C ALA A 87 14.95 -7.88 0.03
N ARG A 88 14.68 -8.90 -0.79
CA ARG A 88 15.69 -9.62 -1.59
C ARG A 88 15.82 -9.13 -3.04
N ARG A 89 14.93 -8.26 -3.51
CA ARG A 89 14.85 -7.76 -4.89
C ARG A 89 15.54 -6.40 -5.04
N ARG A 90 16.88 -6.40 -5.09
CA ARG A 90 17.71 -5.17 -5.17
C ARG A 90 17.23 -4.10 -6.15
N PRO A 91 16.91 -4.40 -7.43
CA PRO A 91 16.47 -3.35 -8.35
C PRO A 91 15.14 -2.70 -7.93
N VAL A 92 14.23 -3.46 -7.33
CA VAL A 92 12.95 -2.93 -6.82
C VAL A 92 13.21 -1.99 -5.65
N ASN A 93 14.10 -2.39 -4.72
CA ASN A 93 14.42 -1.57 -3.55
C ASN A 93 15.19 -0.29 -3.92
N LEU A 94 16.07 -0.36 -4.92
CA LEU A 94 16.80 0.79 -5.47
C LEU A 94 15.85 1.88 -5.98
N VAL A 95 14.96 1.49 -6.91
CA VAL A 95 13.99 2.43 -7.51
C VAL A 95 13.05 2.97 -6.44
N THR A 96 12.53 2.09 -5.59
CA THR A 96 11.60 2.47 -4.51
C THR A 96 12.25 3.43 -3.51
N GLY A 97 13.47 3.12 -3.05
CA GLY A 97 14.20 3.94 -2.08
C GLY A 97 14.61 5.31 -2.66
N ALA A 98 15.04 5.35 -3.91
CA ALA A 98 15.38 6.61 -4.59
C ALA A 98 14.17 7.53 -4.73
N VAL A 99 13.02 7.01 -5.18
CA VAL A 99 11.80 7.82 -5.33
C VAL A 99 11.27 8.26 -3.96
N ALA A 100 11.28 7.38 -2.96
CA ALA A 100 10.86 7.73 -1.60
C ALA A 100 11.76 8.80 -0.97
N LEU A 101 13.07 8.76 -1.23
CA LEU A 101 14.01 9.78 -0.79
C LEU A 101 13.69 11.14 -1.43
N VAL A 102 13.47 11.17 -2.74
CA VAL A 102 13.08 12.39 -3.45
C VAL A 102 11.79 12.96 -2.86
N VAL A 103 10.76 12.13 -2.69
CA VAL A 103 9.49 12.56 -2.09
C VAL A 103 9.67 13.05 -0.66
N ALA A 104 10.50 12.39 0.15
CA ALA A 104 10.80 12.84 1.51
C ALA A 104 11.45 14.23 1.51
N VAL A 105 12.46 14.45 0.67
CA VAL A 105 13.14 15.75 0.54
C VAL A 105 12.16 16.83 0.08
N LEU A 106 11.34 16.54 -0.93
CA LEU A 106 10.34 17.48 -1.44
C LEU A 106 9.22 17.77 -0.42
N SER A 107 8.87 16.80 0.42
CA SER A 107 7.82 16.96 1.45
C SER A 107 8.30 17.72 2.68
N VAL A 108 9.60 17.65 2.99
CA VAL A 108 10.21 18.30 4.16
C VAL A 108 10.52 19.77 3.90
N ARG A 109 10.92 20.14 2.68
CA ARG A 109 11.30 21.53 2.34
C ARG A 109 10.23 22.58 2.68
N PRO A 110 8.93 22.40 2.36
CA PRO A 110 7.91 23.37 2.74
C PRO A 110 7.63 23.40 4.25
N ALA A 111 7.92 22.30 4.97
CA ALA A 111 7.64 22.16 6.39
C ALA A 111 8.72 22.78 7.30
N LEU A 112 9.94 22.97 6.79
CA LEU A 112 11.05 23.60 7.53
C LEU A 112 11.20 25.11 7.28
N GLY A 113 10.41 25.68 6.35
CA GLY A 113 10.56 27.06 5.89
C GLY A 113 11.81 27.27 5.02
N ASP A 114 12.00 28.47 4.50
CA ASP A 114 13.20 28.85 3.70
C ASP A 114 14.44 29.14 4.58
N GLU A 115 14.39 28.79 5.87
CA GLU A 115 15.46 29.00 6.84
C GLU A 115 16.73 28.20 6.45
N PRO A 116 17.82 28.87 6.03
CA PRO A 116 18.97 28.22 5.39
C PRO A 116 19.69 27.13 6.20
N GLY A 117 19.47 27.07 7.52
CA GLY A 117 20.24 26.22 8.44
C GLY A 117 19.73 24.79 8.64
N LEU A 118 18.45 24.49 8.36
CA LEU A 118 17.82 23.24 8.83
C LEU A 118 17.50 22.22 7.72
N TRP A 119 17.36 22.66 6.46
CA TRP A 119 16.96 21.78 5.35
C TRP A 119 18.12 20.98 4.76
N TRP A 120 19.31 21.56 4.58
CA TRP A 120 20.44 20.82 3.98
C TRP A 120 20.94 19.64 4.85
N PRO A 121 21.02 19.73 6.21
CA PRO A 121 21.41 18.58 7.03
C PRO A 121 20.34 17.48 7.01
N SER A 122 19.07 17.85 6.92
CA SER A 122 17.96 16.89 6.83
C SER A 122 17.88 16.23 5.44
N VAL A 123 18.27 16.91 4.36
CA VAL A 123 18.49 16.28 3.04
C VAL A 123 19.67 15.31 3.07
N LEU A 124 20.80 15.68 3.70
CA LEU A 124 21.94 14.77 3.84
C LEU A 124 21.62 13.56 4.70
N LEU A 125 20.89 13.74 5.81
CA LEU A 125 20.44 12.65 6.66
C LEU A 125 19.45 11.73 5.92
N ALA A 126 18.48 12.30 5.22
CA ALA A 126 17.57 11.54 4.38
C ALA A 126 18.35 10.79 3.28
N GLY A 127 19.33 11.43 2.66
CA GLY A 127 20.20 10.83 1.66
C GLY A 127 21.01 9.66 2.20
N ALA A 128 21.64 9.83 3.36
CA ALA A 128 22.39 8.77 4.06
C ALA A 128 21.48 7.60 4.46
N LEU A 129 20.28 7.89 4.97
CA LEU A 129 19.26 6.88 5.28
C LEU A 129 18.79 6.16 4.01
N GLY A 130 18.60 6.89 2.91
CA GLY A 130 18.25 6.33 1.60
C GLY A 130 19.35 5.41 1.06
N VAL A 131 20.61 5.83 1.14
CA VAL A 131 21.77 5.01 0.77
C VAL A 131 21.87 3.78 1.65
N ALA A 132 21.69 3.90 2.96
CA ALA A 132 21.68 2.76 3.88
C ALA A 132 20.54 1.78 3.56
N LEU A 133 19.34 2.29 3.26
CA LEU A 133 18.17 1.47 2.89
C LEU A 133 18.36 0.76 1.54
N VAL A 134 19.04 1.41 0.60
CA VAL A 134 19.35 0.87 -0.73
C VAL A 134 20.47 -0.17 -0.70
N THR A 135 21.46 0.04 0.17
CA THR A 135 22.65 -0.84 0.26
C THR A 135 22.40 -2.07 1.13
N THR A 136 21.53 -1.96 2.15
CA THR A 136 21.13 -3.08 3.01
C THR A 136 20.22 -4.07 2.29
N ARG A 137 20.32 -5.35 2.66
CA ARG A 137 19.60 -6.44 1.96
C ARG A 137 18.89 -7.36 2.93
N GLY A 138 17.82 -8.00 2.43
CA GLY A 138 17.16 -9.11 3.10
C GLY A 138 16.63 -8.73 4.48
N ALA A 139 16.90 -9.59 5.47
CA ALA A 139 16.37 -9.41 6.81
C ALA A 139 16.90 -8.13 7.49
N VAL A 140 18.12 -7.69 7.19
CA VAL A 140 18.71 -6.48 7.80
C VAL A 140 17.94 -5.24 7.36
N LEU A 141 17.68 -5.10 6.06
CA LEU A 141 16.84 -4.02 5.52
C LEU A 141 15.47 -3.97 6.20
N THR A 142 14.83 -5.13 6.36
CA THR A 142 13.52 -5.21 7.02
C THR A 142 13.59 -4.78 8.50
N ARG A 143 14.64 -5.16 9.22
CA ARG A 143 14.83 -4.77 10.63
C ARG A 143 15.09 -3.27 10.77
N VAL A 144 15.97 -2.70 9.95
CA VAL A 144 16.26 -1.26 9.97
C VAL A 144 15.00 -0.46 9.68
N ALA A 145 14.26 -0.83 8.62
CA ALA A 145 12.98 -0.18 8.30
C ALA A 145 11.96 -0.33 9.43
N ALA A 146 11.89 -1.51 10.07
CA ALA A 146 11.00 -1.73 11.21
C ALA A 146 11.38 -0.85 12.41
N THR A 147 12.66 -0.75 12.76
CA THR A 147 13.15 0.13 13.84
C THR A 147 12.78 1.59 13.57
N ILE A 148 12.95 2.07 12.34
CA ILE A 148 12.58 3.44 11.95
C ILE A 148 11.06 3.64 12.10
N VAL A 149 10.25 2.73 11.59
CA VAL A 149 8.78 2.83 11.64
C VAL A 149 8.27 2.75 13.09
N VAL A 150 8.85 1.89 13.93
CA VAL A 150 8.49 1.79 15.34
C VAL A 150 8.90 3.05 16.10
N GLY A 151 10.13 3.55 15.90
CA GLY A 151 10.59 4.80 16.51
C GLY A 151 9.73 5.99 16.10
N PHE A 152 9.44 6.12 14.80
CA PHE A 152 8.50 7.11 14.28
C PHE A 152 7.12 6.96 14.94
N SER A 153 6.61 5.74 15.09
CA SER A 153 5.29 5.49 15.68
C SER A 153 5.21 5.95 17.14
N VAL A 154 6.26 5.69 17.93
CA VAL A 154 6.35 6.13 19.32
C VAL A 154 6.37 7.66 19.39
N ILE A 155 7.26 8.31 18.62
CA ILE A 155 7.38 9.77 18.59
C ILE A 155 6.06 10.42 18.16
N ALA A 156 5.49 9.96 17.04
CA ALA A 156 4.22 10.46 16.52
C ALA A 156 3.07 10.31 17.53
N THR A 157 3.01 9.17 18.23
CA THR A 157 1.99 8.94 19.26
C THR A 157 2.13 9.93 20.41
N VAL A 158 3.35 10.15 20.91
CA VAL A 158 3.61 11.14 21.98
C VAL A 158 3.25 12.55 21.52
N LEU A 159 3.66 12.94 20.32
CA LEU A 159 3.36 14.26 19.76
C LEU A 159 1.85 14.48 19.58
N VAL A 160 1.14 13.52 18.98
CA VAL A 160 -0.31 13.62 18.76
C VAL A 160 -1.07 13.56 20.08
N ALA A 161 -0.64 12.78 21.07
CA ALA A 161 -1.30 12.70 22.37
C ALA A 161 -1.10 13.98 23.20
N GLY A 162 0.11 14.56 23.16
CA GLY A 162 0.48 15.73 23.97
C GLY A 162 0.10 17.09 23.36
N ALA A 163 -0.20 17.16 22.06
CA ALA A 163 -0.46 18.45 21.41
C ALA A 163 -1.79 19.08 21.84
N ALA A 164 -1.78 20.37 22.18
CA ALA A 164 -3.01 21.14 22.38
C ALA A 164 -3.68 21.44 21.03
N PHE A 165 -5.02 21.45 21.00
CA PHE A 165 -5.74 21.92 19.82
C PHE A 165 -5.61 23.44 19.70
N GLN A 166 -5.33 23.93 18.49
CA GLN A 166 -5.19 25.37 18.21
C GLN A 166 -6.53 26.09 18.15
N VAL A 167 -7.59 25.36 17.78
CA VAL A 167 -8.97 25.85 17.76
C VAL A 167 -9.89 24.82 18.43
N PRO A 168 -11.07 25.25 18.93
CA PRO A 168 -12.07 24.32 19.45
C PRO A 168 -12.46 23.26 18.42
N LEU A 169 -12.66 22.03 18.89
CA LEU A 169 -13.06 20.92 18.02
C LEU A 169 -14.47 21.17 17.48
N ALA A 170 -14.62 21.11 16.16
CA ALA A 170 -15.92 21.27 15.52
C ALA A 170 -16.89 20.16 15.96
N THR A 171 -18.13 20.54 16.25
CA THR A 171 -19.20 19.61 16.65
C THR A 171 -19.88 18.94 15.46
N SER A 172 -19.75 19.51 14.26
CA SER A 172 -20.33 19.00 13.01
C SER A 172 -19.31 18.96 11.88
N GLY A 173 -19.43 17.97 10.98
CA GLY A 173 -18.52 17.79 9.84
C GLY A 173 -17.29 16.95 10.17
N LEU A 174 -16.33 16.85 9.23
CA LEU A 174 -15.04 16.19 9.44
C LEU A 174 -13.99 17.25 9.80
N PRO A 175 -13.47 17.29 11.04
CA PRO A 175 -12.44 18.22 11.42
C PRO A 175 -11.14 17.93 10.69
N GLU A 176 -10.40 18.98 10.33
CA GLU A 176 -9.12 18.83 9.67
C GLU A 176 -7.96 19.01 10.65
N GLY A 177 -6.98 18.11 10.58
CA GLY A 177 -5.76 18.25 11.38
C GLY A 177 -4.97 19.52 11.07
N ARG A 178 -5.20 20.15 9.90
CA ARG A 178 -4.51 21.39 9.52
C ARG A 178 -4.89 22.56 10.42
N ASP A 179 -6.15 22.61 10.84
CA ASP A 179 -6.71 23.69 11.65
C ASP A 179 -6.52 23.39 13.15
N LEU A 180 -6.49 22.10 13.52
CA LEU A 180 -6.46 21.67 14.91
C LEU A 180 -5.06 21.51 15.50
N PHE A 181 -4.08 21.07 14.72
CA PHE A 181 -2.77 20.70 15.26
C PHE A 181 -1.63 21.64 14.83
N PRO A 182 -0.61 21.82 15.69
CA PRO A 182 0.58 22.59 15.34
C PRO A 182 1.37 21.92 14.21
N LEU A 183 2.23 22.71 13.55
CA LEU A 183 3.02 22.30 12.39
C LEU A 183 3.81 21.00 12.63
N LEU A 184 4.43 20.84 13.79
CA LEU A 184 5.22 19.65 14.11
C LEU A 184 4.38 18.35 14.03
N VAL A 185 3.16 18.37 14.55
CA VAL A 185 2.24 17.22 14.51
C VAL A 185 1.72 16.98 13.10
N ARG A 186 1.39 18.06 12.37
CA ARG A 186 0.98 17.99 10.96
C ARG A 186 2.06 17.41 10.07
N GLY A 187 3.31 17.81 10.31
CA GLY A 187 4.49 17.32 9.59
C GLY A 187 4.65 15.81 9.69
N THR A 188 4.31 15.19 10.83
CA THR A 188 4.34 13.73 10.96
C THR A 188 3.35 13.02 10.03
N ALA A 189 2.13 13.54 9.87
CA ALA A 189 1.13 12.97 8.96
C ALA A 189 1.56 13.12 7.49
N VAL A 190 2.09 14.29 7.12
CA VAL A 190 2.60 14.53 5.75
C VAL A 190 3.77 13.60 5.45
N ALA A 191 4.76 13.52 6.34
CA ALA A 191 5.91 12.65 6.16
C ALA A 191 5.51 11.17 6.09
N GLY A 192 4.66 10.71 7.02
CA GLY A 192 4.19 9.34 7.06
C GLY A 192 3.40 8.93 5.81
N ASN A 193 2.45 9.77 5.38
CA ASN A 193 1.59 9.46 4.23
C ASN A 193 2.33 9.62 2.90
N ALA A 194 3.05 10.72 2.67
CA ALA A 194 3.68 10.97 1.37
C ALA A 194 4.77 9.93 1.08
N VAL A 195 5.67 9.70 2.04
CA VAL A 195 6.74 8.72 1.89
C VAL A 195 6.17 7.30 1.86
N GLY A 196 5.25 6.99 2.79
CA GLY A 196 4.65 5.65 2.87
C GLY A 196 3.85 5.27 1.61
N ALA A 197 3.00 6.17 1.10
CA ALA A 197 2.19 5.90 -0.08
C ALA A 197 3.07 5.72 -1.31
N THR A 198 4.11 6.57 -1.45
CA THR A 198 5.12 6.43 -2.50
C THR A 198 5.82 5.08 -2.43
N LEU A 199 6.26 4.67 -1.23
CA LEU A 199 6.91 3.37 -1.04
C LEU A 199 5.99 2.23 -1.48
N VAL A 200 4.70 2.25 -1.12
CA VAL A 200 3.75 1.20 -1.51
C VAL A 200 3.51 1.19 -3.01
N VAL A 201 3.19 2.34 -3.61
CA VAL A 201 2.89 2.48 -5.05
C VAL A 201 4.10 2.11 -5.89
N VAL A 202 5.26 2.73 -5.63
CA VAL A 202 6.48 2.47 -6.39
C VAL A 202 6.96 1.04 -6.20
N SER A 203 6.88 0.48 -4.98
CA SER A 203 7.20 -0.94 -4.76
C SER A 203 6.34 -1.87 -5.59
N ALA A 204 5.02 -1.62 -5.63
CA ALA A 204 4.08 -2.45 -6.38
C ALA A 204 4.33 -2.37 -7.90
N LEU A 205 4.58 -1.17 -8.41
CA LEU A 205 4.89 -0.93 -9.82
C LEU A 205 6.25 -1.50 -10.21
N ALA A 206 7.31 -1.20 -9.44
CA ALA A 206 8.66 -1.72 -9.69
C ALA A 206 8.72 -3.24 -9.55
N SER A 207 7.98 -3.83 -8.59
CA SER A 207 7.83 -5.29 -8.49
C SER A 207 7.18 -5.86 -9.75
N SER A 208 6.16 -5.19 -10.30
CA SER A 208 5.46 -5.64 -11.50
C SER A 208 6.34 -5.55 -12.74
N ALA A 209 7.02 -4.42 -12.93
CA ALA A 209 7.99 -4.22 -14.01
C ALA A 209 9.12 -5.25 -13.94
N HIS A 210 9.68 -5.49 -12.75
CA HIS A 210 10.73 -6.49 -12.55
C HIS A 210 10.29 -7.91 -12.94
N ILE A 211 9.03 -8.27 -12.66
CA ILE A 211 8.44 -9.55 -13.06
C ILE A 211 8.31 -9.65 -14.59
N VAL A 212 7.85 -8.59 -15.24
CA VAL A 212 7.66 -8.54 -16.69
C VAL A 212 9.01 -8.56 -17.43
N TRP A 213 9.98 -7.77 -16.99
CA TRP A 213 11.30 -7.64 -17.63
C TRP A 213 12.22 -8.85 -17.46
N ARG A 214 11.97 -9.74 -16.50
CA ARG A 214 12.78 -10.96 -16.30
C ARG A 214 12.21 -12.20 -16.98
N ARG A 215 11.33 -12.01 -17.97
CA ARG A 215 10.81 -13.12 -18.78
C ARG A 215 11.86 -13.56 -19.82
N PRO A 216 11.93 -14.85 -20.17
CA PRO A 216 12.87 -15.34 -21.18
C PRO A 216 12.40 -14.97 -22.60
N ALA A 217 13.33 -14.68 -23.51
CA ALA A 217 13.03 -14.32 -24.90
C ALA A 217 12.20 -15.39 -25.65
N ALA A 218 12.30 -16.67 -25.26
CA ALA A 218 11.50 -17.75 -25.84
C ALA A 218 9.99 -17.59 -25.58
N ASP A 219 9.60 -17.00 -24.45
CA ASP A 219 8.19 -16.68 -24.15
C ASP A 219 7.72 -15.48 -25.00
N GLU A 220 8.61 -14.55 -25.34
CA GLU A 220 8.29 -13.39 -26.18
C GLU A 220 7.99 -13.82 -27.62
N ALA A 221 8.80 -14.69 -28.22
CA ALA A 221 8.60 -15.17 -29.59
C ALA A 221 7.29 -15.96 -29.78
N GLU A 222 6.83 -16.66 -28.75
CA GLU A 222 5.51 -17.32 -28.74
C GLU A 222 4.37 -16.31 -28.68
N VAL A 223 4.50 -15.29 -27.81
CA VAL A 223 3.52 -14.21 -27.68
C VAL A 223 3.45 -13.38 -28.96
N PHE A 224 4.58 -12.96 -29.54
CA PHE A 224 4.57 -12.20 -30.81
C PHE A 224 3.95 -12.98 -31.97
N ARG A 225 4.16 -14.30 -32.04
CA ARG A 225 3.44 -15.16 -33.01
C ARG A 225 1.93 -15.20 -32.78
N THR A 226 1.47 -15.06 -31.54
CA THR A 226 0.03 -14.99 -31.21
C THR A 226 -0.54 -13.58 -31.31
N ILE A 227 0.28 -12.54 -31.17
CA ILE A 227 -0.07 -11.12 -31.38
C ILE A 227 -0.33 -10.85 -32.86
N GLY A 228 0.49 -11.41 -33.76
CA GLY A 228 0.27 -11.29 -35.21
C GLY A 228 -1.05 -11.89 -35.72
N ARG A 229 -1.77 -12.63 -34.87
CA ARG A 229 -3.10 -13.18 -35.14
C ARG A 229 -4.24 -12.37 -34.53
N GLU A 230 -3.97 -11.39 -33.69
CA GLU A 230 -5.00 -10.56 -33.04
C GLU A 230 -5.31 -9.30 -33.82
N ARG A 231 -6.61 -8.92 -33.79
CA ARG A 231 -7.11 -7.71 -34.48
C ARG A 231 -6.72 -6.40 -33.78
N SER A 232 -6.24 -6.44 -32.53
CA SER A 232 -5.95 -5.25 -31.72
C SER A 232 -4.62 -5.36 -30.98
N TYR A 233 -3.78 -4.33 -31.12
CA TYR A 233 -2.51 -4.19 -30.38
C TYR A 233 -2.73 -4.09 -28.85
N ALA A 234 -3.88 -3.58 -28.41
CA ALA A 234 -4.20 -3.46 -26.98
C ALA A 234 -4.42 -4.84 -26.34
N ASP A 235 -5.11 -5.74 -27.04
CA ASP A 235 -5.36 -7.11 -26.56
C ASP A 235 -4.06 -7.90 -26.50
N ALA A 236 -3.24 -7.75 -27.53
CA ALA A 236 -1.90 -8.29 -27.65
C ALA A 236 -1.00 -7.87 -26.47
N LEU A 237 -0.95 -6.56 -26.20
CA LEU A 237 -0.17 -6.01 -25.09
C LEU A 237 -0.71 -6.50 -23.74
N SER A 238 -2.03 -6.52 -23.54
CA SER A 238 -2.64 -6.98 -22.28
C SER A 238 -2.32 -8.45 -22.00
N ARG A 239 -2.40 -9.31 -23.03
CA ARG A 239 -2.02 -10.72 -22.91
C ARG A 239 -0.53 -10.85 -22.66
N TRP A 240 0.32 -10.04 -23.29
CA TRP A 240 1.75 -10.05 -23.01
C TRP A 240 2.06 -9.66 -21.55
N VAL A 241 1.56 -8.52 -21.07
CA VAL A 241 1.80 -8.05 -19.69
C VAL A 241 1.29 -9.07 -18.66
N PHE A 242 0.09 -9.61 -18.87
CA PHE A 242 -0.60 -10.45 -17.89
C PHE A 242 -0.53 -11.95 -18.14
N SER A 243 0.15 -12.42 -19.19
CA SER A 243 0.36 -13.86 -19.41
C SER A 243 1.20 -14.46 -18.28
N GLY A 244 0.81 -15.63 -17.78
CA GLY A 244 1.66 -16.41 -16.87
C GLY A 244 2.81 -17.06 -17.65
N ARG A 245 3.94 -17.30 -16.98
CA ARG A 245 5.04 -18.13 -17.52
C ARG A 245 4.55 -19.57 -17.74
N ARG A 246 5.04 -20.29 -18.75
CA ARG A 246 4.86 -21.76 -18.81
C ARG A 246 5.45 -22.35 -17.51
N GLY A 247 4.62 -23.01 -16.70
CA GLY A 247 5.00 -23.55 -15.38
C GLY A 247 4.79 -22.63 -14.17
N ALA A 248 4.50 -21.33 -14.37
CA ALA A 248 4.20 -20.37 -13.28
C ALA A 248 2.87 -19.63 -13.55
N ARG A 249 1.79 -20.41 -13.69
CA ARG A 249 0.40 -19.93 -13.81
C ARG A 249 0.04 -19.20 -12.50
N GLY A 250 0.07 -17.86 -12.50
CA GLY A 250 -0.15 -17.04 -11.31
C GLY A 250 0.62 -15.72 -11.32
N VAL A 251 1.68 -15.62 -12.13
CA VAL A 251 2.48 -14.39 -12.28
C VAL A 251 1.64 -13.21 -12.79
N GLY A 252 0.73 -13.45 -13.74
CA GLY A 252 -0.21 -12.43 -14.23
C GLY A 252 -1.14 -11.89 -13.14
N ASN A 253 -1.58 -12.74 -12.21
CA ASN A 253 -2.42 -12.34 -11.09
C ASN A 253 -1.64 -11.48 -10.08
N VAL A 254 -0.35 -11.73 -9.90
CA VAL A 254 0.52 -10.88 -9.07
C VAL A 254 0.67 -9.49 -9.69
N VAL A 255 0.92 -9.40 -11.01
CA VAL A 255 1.02 -8.11 -11.71
C VAL A 255 -0.31 -7.34 -11.62
N ARG A 256 -1.44 -7.96 -11.98
CA ARG A 256 -2.77 -7.33 -11.88
C ARG A 256 -3.09 -6.90 -10.45
N GLY A 257 -2.80 -7.76 -9.47
CA GLY A 257 -3.04 -7.48 -8.07
C GLY A 257 -2.20 -6.30 -7.56
N ASN A 258 -0.93 -6.24 -7.93
CA ASN A 258 -0.07 -5.10 -7.61
C ASN A 258 -0.54 -3.79 -8.24
N LEU A 259 -1.00 -3.81 -9.50
CA LEU A 259 -1.56 -2.62 -10.17
C LEU A 259 -2.83 -2.14 -9.46
N LEU A 260 -3.70 -3.06 -9.05
CA LEU A 260 -4.90 -2.72 -8.27
C LEU A 260 -4.53 -2.17 -6.89
N ILE A 261 -3.55 -2.75 -6.19
CA ILE A 261 -3.08 -2.21 -4.90
C ILE A 261 -2.54 -0.79 -5.09
N ALA A 262 -1.69 -0.56 -6.10
CA ALA A 262 -1.17 0.77 -6.41
C ALA A 262 -2.29 1.77 -6.75
N GLY A 263 -3.26 1.35 -7.57
CA GLY A 263 -4.43 2.16 -7.91
C GLY A 263 -5.31 2.49 -6.71
N GLY A 264 -5.57 1.51 -5.83
CA GLY A 264 -6.36 1.72 -4.61
C GLY A 264 -5.68 2.67 -3.63
N VAL A 265 -4.36 2.56 -3.44
CA VAL A 265 -3.58 3.53 -2.66
C VAL A 265 -3.62 4.92 -3.30
N GLY A 266 -3.50 5.00 -4.64
CA GLY A 266 -3.60 6.26 -5.38
C GLY A 266 -4.96 6.94 -5.20
N ILE A 267 -6.05 6.19 -5.28
CA ILE A 267 -7.41 6.69 -5.04
C ILE A 267 -7.55 7.21 -3.60
N ALA A 268 -7.10 6.43 -2.61
CA ALA A 268 -7.14 6.85 -1.21
C ALA A 268 -6.30 8.13 -0.96
N ALA A 269 -5.12 8.23 -1.58
CA ALA A 269 -4.26 9.41 -1.50
C ALA A 269 -4.90 10.65 -2.15
N ALA A 270 -5.58 10.48 -3.30
CA ALA A 270 -6.35 11.55 -3.94
C ALA A 270 -7.50 12.05 -3.05
N GLY A 271 -8.08 11.18 -2.21
CA GLY A 271 -9.03 11.58 -1.19
C GLY A 271 -8.47 12.65 -0.23
N GLY A 272 -7.17 12.62 0.07
CA GLY A 272 -6.51 13.66 0.86
C GLY A 272 -6.61 15.04 0.21
N LEU A 273 -6.42 15.13 -1.11
CA LEU A 273 -6.60 16.37 -1.88
C LEU A 273 -8.05 16.87 -1.83
N LEU A 274 -9.04 15.97 -1.88
CA LEU A 274 -10.44 16.36 -1.75
C LEU A 274 -10.72 17.02 -0.39
N SER A 275 -10.17 16.47 0.70
CA SER A 275 -10.24 17.11 2.01
C SER A 275 -9.59 18.49 1.98
N PHE A 276 -8.39 18.64 1.40
CA PHE A 276 -7.74 19.95 1.28
C PHE A 276 -8.62 21.02 0.59
N LEU A 277 -9.44 20.61 -0.38
CA LEU A 277 -10.40 21.45 -1.10
C LEU A 277 -11.74 21.65 -0.35
N GLY A 278 -11.88 21.11 0.86
CA GLY A 278 -13.08 21.17 1.69
C GLY A 278 -14.09 20.04 1.45
N ASP A 279 -13.82 19.11 0.52
CA ASP A 279 -14.72 17.98 0.22
C ASP A 279 -14.40 16.76 1.10
N THR A 280 -14.91 16.83 2.32
CA THR A 280 -14.79 15.78 3.33
C THR A 280 -15.62 14.53 3.02
N THR A 281 -16.70 14.67 2.24
CA THR A 281 -17.51 13.52 1.79
C THR A 281 -16.77 12.76 0.69
N GLY A 282 -16.22 13.48 -0.29
CA GLY A 282 -15.37 12.91 -1.33
C GLY A 282 -14.14 12.21 -0.75
N HIS A 283 -13.54 12.76 0.30
CA HIS A 283 -12.47 12.09 1.06
C HIS A 283 -12.91 10.71 1.56
N ALA A 284 -14.04 10.62 2.28
CA ALA A 284 -14.53 9.36 2.82
C ALA A 284 -14.90 8.34 1.73
N VAL A 285 -15.46 8.79 0.60
CA VAL A 285 -15.76 7.96 -0.57
C VAL A 285 -14.48 7.41 -1.20
N ALA A 286 -13.46 8.26 -1.38
CA ALA A 286 -12.17 7.86 -1.94
C ALA A 286 -11.46 6.82 -1.05
N LEU A 287 -11.52 6.96 0.28
CA LEU A 287 -11.01 5.95 1.20
C LEU A 287 -11.72 4.61 1.05
N ALA A 288 -13.05 4.62 0.96
CA ALA A 288 -13.86 3.41 0.80
C ALA A 288 -13.57 2.69 -0.53
N ILE A 289 -13.53 3.43 -1.64
CA ILE A 289 -13.19 2.87 -2.95
C ILE A 289 -11.76 2.35 -2.94
N GLY A 290 -10.82 3.15 -2.41
CA GLY A 290 -9.40 2.79 -2.35
C GLY A 290 -9.16 1.46 -1.65
N VAL A 291 -9.76 1.26 -0.47
CA VAL A 291 -9.58 0.00 0.28
C VAL A 291 -10.26 -1.19 -0.38
N VAL A 292 -11.41 -1.01 -1.03
CA VAL A 292 -12.07 -2.06 -1.82
C VAL A 292 -11.17 -2.49 -2.98
N VAL A 293 -10.63 -1.53 -3.73
CA VAL A 293 -9.74 -1.80 -4.87
C VAL A 293 -8.45 -2.49 -4.40
N MET A 294 -7.87 -2.03 -3.28
CA MET A 294 -6.71 -2.69 -2.67
C MET A 294 -7.03 -4.14 -2.27
N TYR A 295 -8.18 -4.39 -1.65
CA TYR A 295 -8.59 -5.72 -1.21
C TYR A 295 -8.79 -6.67 -2.39
N VAL A 296 -9.44 -6.21 -3.46
CA VAL A 296 -9.59 -6.97 -4.71
C VAL A 296 -8.21 -7.27 -5.33
N GLY A 297 -7.28 -6.31 -5.28
CA GLY A 297 -5.90 -6.51 -5.71
C GLY A 297 -5.20 -7.61 -4.90
N PHE A 298 -5.29 -7.55 -3.57
CA PHE A 298 -4.74 -8.57 -2.69
C PHE A 298 -5.32 -9.95 -2.98
N ASP A 299 -6.65 -10.09 -3.03
CA ASP A 299 -7.30 -11.38 -3.27
C ASP A 299 -6.75 -12.03 -4.56
N ARG A 300 -6.61 -11.24 -5.63
CA ARG A 300 -5.98 -11.70 -6.88
C ARG A 300 -4.55 -12.18 -6.70
N THR A 301 -3.69 -11.48 -5.94
CA THR A 301 -2.33 -11.97 -5.67
C THR A 301 -2.30 -13.30 -4.90
N THR A 302 -3.39 -13.64 -4.20
CA THR A 302 -3.48 -14.83 -3.35
C THR A 302 -4.19 -16.02 -3.99
N GLN A 303 -4.82 -15.83 -5.14
CA GLN A 303 -5.51 -16.91 -5.86
C GLN A 303 -4.51 -18.02 -6.21
N PRO A 304 -4.74 -19.27 -5.78
CA PRO A 304 -3.93 -20.40 -6.20
C PRO A 304 -3.96 -20.51 -7.73
N ALA A 305 -2.97 -21.19 -8.30
CA ALA A 305 -3.03 -21.68 -9.67
C ALA A 305 -4.12 -22.78 -9.82
N VAL A 306 -5.38 -22.47 -9.53
CA VAL A 306 -6.52 -23.41 -9.56
C VAL A 306 -6.63 -24.04 -10.94
N ASP A 307 -6.37 -23.26 -11.98
CA ASP A 307 -6.36 -23.70 -13.38
C ASP A 307 -5.34 -24.82 -13.64
N ALA A 308 -4.23 -24.88 -12.88
CA ALA A 308 -3.20 -25.89 -13.09
C ALA A 308 -3.60 -27.27 -12.54
N ARG A 309 -4.33 -27.32 -11.41
CA ARG A 309 -4.78 -28.60 -10.82
C ARG A 309 -5.96 -29.18 -11.56
N VAL A 310 -6.91 -28.34 -11.98
CA VAL A 310 -8.07 -28.78 -12.77
C VAL A 310 -7.63 -29.20 -14.18
N ALA A 311 -6.72 -28.46 -14.83
CA ALA A 311 -6.20 -28.86 -16.15
C ALA A 311 -5.35 -30.14 -16.10
N SER A 312 -4.54 -30.34 -15.05
CA SER A 312 -3.76 -31.58 -14.89
C SER A 312 -4.59 -32.79 -14.46
N ALA A 313 -5.69 -32.57 -13.73
CA ALA A 313 -6.68 -33.62 -13.46
C ALA A 313 -7.46 -33.98 -14.73
N GLY A 314 -7.86 -32.99 -15.54
CA GLY A 314 -8.50 -33.18 -16.83
C GLY A 314 -7.63 -33.97 -17.81
N ALA A 315 -6.36 -33.55 -18.00
CA ALA A 315 -5.42 -34.19 -18.91
C ALA A 315 -5.10 -35.65 -18.53
N ARG A 316 -5.01 -35.97 -17.23
CA ARG A 316 -4.84 -37.35 -16.75
C ARG A 316 -6.08 -38.20 -17.02
N ARG A 317 -7.28 -37.62 -16.92
CA ARG A 317 -8.55 -38.28 -17.23
C ARG A 317 -8.71 -38.59 -18.72
N THR A 318 -8.27 -37.69 -19.60
CA THR A 318 -8.28 -37.93 -21.06
C THR A 318 -7.23 -38.96 -21.46
N ALA A 319 -6.02 -38.90 -20.90
CA ALA A 319 -4.97 -39.89 -21.16
C ALA A 319 -5.38 -41.31 -20.73
N ALA A 320 -6.07 -41.45 -19.58
CA ALA A 320 -6.59 -42.72 -19.10
C ALA A 320 -7.76 -43.27 -19.95
N ARG A 321 -8.45 -42.43 -20.73
CA ARG A 321 -9.51 -42.86 -21.66
C ARG A 321 -8.99 -43.23 -23.05
N SER A 322 -7.78 -42.80 -23.42
CA SER A 322 -7.18 -43.08 -24.73
C SER A 322 -6.23 -44.29 -24.74
N THR A 323 -5.94 -44.90 -23.58
CA THR A 323 -5.26 -46.19 -23.52
C THR A 323 -6.20 -47.28 -24.02
N PRO A 324 -5.92 -47.95 -25.15
CA PRO A 324 -6.72 -49.08 -25.60
C PRO A 324 -6.61 -50.18 -24.55
N THR A 325 -7.76 -50.70 -24.12
CA THR A 325 -7.78 -52.04 -23.53
C THR A 325 -7.49 -53.00 -24.67
N THR A 326 -6.39 -53.74 -24.51
CA THR A 326 -5.87 -54.77 -25.44
C THR A 326 -6.95 -55.69 -25.96
#